data_AF-A0A2E4V3Y5-F1
#
_entry.id   AF-A0A2E4V3Y5-F1
#
_cell.length_a   1.000
_cell.length_b   1.000
_cell.length_c   1.000
_cell.angle_alpha   90.00
_cell.angle_beta   90.00
_cell.angle_gamma   90.00
#
_symmetry.space_group_name_H-M   'P 1'
#
loop_
_entity.id
_entity.type
_entity.pdbx_description
1 polymer ?
#
loop_
_entity_poly.entity_id
_entity_poly.type
_entity_poly.pdbx_seq_one_letter_code
_entity_poly.pdbx_strand_id
1 'polypeptide(L)'
;MSATVELDRESNPQEVRGYAFYDWAKSAFETSVTVAVLPAWYAYLFLKANGLTTTIGSIEMQGDAVWSFAVAIGTLFIAIISPSLGVIADRRRIK
;
A
#
# COMPACT_ATOMS: atom_id res chain seq x y z
N MET A 1 27.40 -8.85 -16.25
CA MET A 1 28.12 -8.64 -14.97
C MET A 1 27.06 -8.67 -13.88
N SER A 2 26.82 -9.83 -13.27
CA SER A 2 25.89 -9.93 -12.14
C SER A 2 26.59 -9.29 -10.95
N ALA A 3 26.08 -8.16 -10.47
CA ALA A 3 26.55 -7.59 -9.22
C ALA A 3 26.26 -8.64 -8.14
N THR A 4 27.30 -9.33 -7.69
CA THR A 4 27.24 -10.18 -6.51
C THR A 4 26.83 -9.26 -5.38
N VAL A 5 25.58 -9.38 -4.94
CA VAL A 5 25.10 -8.77 -3.71
C VAL A 5 26.09 -9.19 -2.62
N GLU A 6 26.95 -8.26 -2.21
CA GLU A 6 27.91 -8.52 -1.15
C GLU A 6 27.10 -8.54 0.15
N LEU A 7 26.66 -9.75 0.50
CA LEU A 7 25.93 -10.00 1.73
C LEU A 7 26.82 -9.56 2.89
N ASP A 8 26.35 -8.58 3.66
CA ASP A 8 26.96 -8.23 4.93
C ASP A 8 27.21 -9.53 5.71
N ARG A 9 28.43 -9.70 6.24
CA ARG A 9 28.91 -11.01 6.73
C ARG A 9 28.11 -11.56 7.92
N GLU A 10 27.18 -10.78 8.48
CA GLU A 10 26.21 -11.20 9.50
C GLU A 10 24.89 -11.78 8.96
N SER A 11 24.52 -11.56 7.70
CA SER A 11 23.18 -11.89 7.20
C SER A 11 23.08 -13.33 6.65
N ASN A 12 22.09 -14.10 7.12
CA ASN A 12 21.84 -15.46 6.63
C ASN A 12 21.42 -15.45 5.14
N PRO A 13 22.14 -16.14 4.23
CA PRO A 13 21.87 -16.11 2.79
C PRO A 13 20.47 -16.62 2.42
N GLN A 14 19.86 -17.48 3.23
CA GLN A 14 18.49 -17.96 2.98
C GLN A 14 17.45 -16.88 3.31
N GLU A 15 17.64 -16.14 4.41
CA GLU A 15 16.75 -15.05 4.83
C GLU A 15 16.79 -13.90 3.82
N VAL A 16 17.98 -13.54 3.33
CA VAL A 16 18.13 -12.47 2.34
C VAL A 16 17.45 -12.84 1.01
N ARG A 17 17.57 -14.09 0.56
CA ARG A 17 16.83 -14.55 -0.63
C ARG A 17 15.32 -14.53 -0.40
N GLY A 18 14.86 -14.96 0.78
CA GLY A 18 13.45 -14.90 1.16
C GLY A 18 12.91 -13.48 1.13
N TYR A 19 13.65 -12.53 1.73
CA TYR A 19 13.31 -11.11 1.71
C TYR A 19 13.28 -10.55 0.28
N ALA A 20 14.28 -10.88 -0.55
CA ALA A 20 14.33 -10.41 -1.93
C ALA A 20 13.12 -10.87 -2.77
N PHE A 21 12.69 -12.13 -2.62
CA PHE A 21 11.47 -12.61 -3.29
C PHE A 21 10.20 -11.97 -2.73
N TYR A 22 10.13 -11.76 -1.42
CA TYR A 22 9.02 -11.05 -0.78
C TYR A 22 8.91 -9.61 -1.30
N ASP A 23 10.03 -8.87 -1.33
CA ASP A 23 10.08 -7.48 -1.77
C ASP A 23 9.72 -7.34 -3.26
N TRP A 24 10.21 -8.27 -4.10
CA TRP A 24 9.84 -8.35 -5.50
C TRP A 24 8.33 -8.57 -5.68
N ALA A 25 7.75 -9.55 -4.97
CA ALA A 25 6.33 -9.87 -5.08
C ALA A 25 5.45 -8.73 -4.54
N LYS A 26 5.86 -8.08 -3.43
CA LYS A 26 5.15 -6.94 -2.85
C LYS A 26 5.12 -5.77 -3.81
N SER A 27 6.25 -5.41 -4.40
CA SER A 27 6.35 -4.33 -5.38
C SER A 27 5.51 -4.64 -6.63
N ALA A 28 5.52 -5.89 -7.11
CA ALA A 28 4.68 -6.32 -8.22
C ALA A 28 3.19 -6.20 -7.89
N PHE A 29 2.76 -6.56 -6.68
CA PHE A 29 1.38 -6.40 -6.23
C PHE A 29 0.96 -4.93 -6.10
N GLU A 30 1.79 -4.10 -5.48
CA GLU A 30 1.50 -2.67 -5.31
C GLU A 30 1.33 -1.97 -6.66
N THR A 31 2.21 -2.24 -7.62
CA THR A 31 2.14 -1.63 -8.96
C THR A 31 0.99 -2.18 -9.81
N SER A 32 0.77 -3.49 -9.81
CA SER A 32 -0.30 -4.09 -10.63
C SER A 32 -1.68 -3.88 -10.03
N VAL A 33 -1.89 -4.31 -8.79
CA VAL A 33 -3.22 -4.30 -8.19
C VAL A 33 -3.53 -2.90 -7.66
N THR A 34 -2.67 -2.35 -6.81
CA THR A 34 -3.00 -1.13 -6.07
C THR A 34 -2.98 0.12 -6.97
N VAL A 35 -2.04 0.19 -7.92
CA VAL A 35 -1.92 1.35 -8.82
C VAL A 35 -2.69 1.16 -10.12
N ALA A 36 -2.62 0.01 -10.80
CA ALA A 36 -3.21 -0.14 -12.13
C ALA A 36 -4.67 -0.64 -12.11
N VAL A 37 -4.95 -1.74 -11.40
CA VAL A 37 -6.26 -2.40 -11.49
C VAL A 37 -7.31 -1.73 -10.61
N LEU A 38 -6.98 -1.47 -9.35
CA LEU A 38 -7.95 -1.09 -8.34
C LEU A 38 -8.55 0.31 -8.59
N PRO A 39 -7.78 1.35 -8.99
CA PRO A 39 -8.34 2.65 -9.35
C PRO A 39 -9.26 2.59 -10.58
N ALA A 40 -8.90 1.82 -11.61
CA ALA A 40 -9.72 1.64 -12.80
C ALA A 40 -11.03 0.91 -12.47
N TRP A 41 -10.95 -0.14 -11.65
CA TRP A 41 -12.11 -0.88 -11.17
C TRP A 41 -13.04 0.00 -10.31
N TYR A 42 -12.48 0.80 -9.41
CA TYR A 42 -13.23 1.77 -8.63
C TYR A 42 -13.93 2.80 -9.52
N ALA A 43 -13.25 3.38 -10.51
CA ALA A 43 -13.84 4.37 -11.42
C ALA A 43 -15.05 3.76 -12.18
N TYR A 44 -14.92 2.53 -12.65
CA TYR A 44 -16.02 1.80 -13.29
C TYR A 44 -17.21 1.62 -12.34
N LEU A 45 -16.98 1.17 -11.10
CA LEU A 45 -18.04 0.98 -10.12
C LEU A 45 -18.69 2.30 -9.70
N PHE A 46 -17.90 3.36 -9.55
CA PHE A 46 -18.39 4.68 -9.20
C PHE A 46 -19.35 5.20 -10.28
N LEU A 47 -18.94 5.11 -11.55
CA LEU A 47 -19.79 5.49 -12.69
C LEU A 47 -21.08 4.67 -12.74
N LYS A 48 -21.01 3.37 -12.48
CA LYS A 48 -22.19 2.49 -12.49
C LYS A 48 -23.16 2.80 -11.35
N ALA A 49 -22.66 3.16 -10.17
CA ALA A 49 -23.47 3.38 -8.98
C ALA A 49 -24.01 4.82 -8.88
N ASN A 50 -23.23 5.83 -9.27
CA ASN A 50 -23.54 7.24 -9.04
C ASN A 50 -23.65 8.06 -10.34
N GLY A 51 -23.12 7.59 -11.46
CA GLY A 51 -22.91 8.41 -12.65
C GLY A 51 -21.62 9.23 -12.55
N LEU A 52 -21.59 10.41 -13.19
CA LEU A 52 -20.39 11.26 -13.27
C LEU A 52 -20.02 11.90 -11.92
N THR A 53 -21.03 12.23 -11.12
CA THR A 53 -20.88 12.90 -9.83
C THR A 53 -21.76 12.23 -8.78
N THR A 54 -21.39 12.38 -7.52
CA THR A 54 -22.22 11.99 -6.38
C THR A 54 -22.29 13.16 -5.40
N THR A 55 -23.37 13.23 -4.64
CA THR A 55 -23.53 14.25 -3.59
C THR A 55 -23.23 13.62 -2.24
N ILE A 56 -22.18 14.09 -1.56
CA ILE A 56 -21.85 13.67 -0.20
C ILE A 56 -22.12 14.84 0.74
N GLY A 57 -23.16 14.72 1.56
CA GLY A 57 -23.65 15.84 2.37
C GLY A 57 -24.24 16.94 1.49
N SER A 58 -23.56 18.08 1.41
CA SER A 58 -23.95 19.24 0.60
C SER A 58 -22.93 19.59 -0.49
N ILE A 59 -22.02 18.67 -0.81
CA ILE A 59 -20.94 18.88 -1.79
C ILE A 59 -21.10 17.87 -2.92
N GLU A 60 -21.15 18.35 -4.16
CA GLU A 60 -21.04 17.51 -5.34
C GLU A 60 -19.59 17.17 -5.63
N MET A 61 -19.31 15.88 -5.82
CA MET A 61 -17.96 15.36 -5.96
C MET A 61 -17.89 14.37 -7.12
N GLN A 62 -16.79 14.44 -7.88
CA GLN A 62 -16.42 13.45 -8.87
C GLN A 62 -15.75 12.24 -8.22
N GLY A 63 -15.70 11.12 -8.94
CA GLY A 63 -15.17 9.86 -8.41
C GLY A 63 -13.72 9.94 -7.95
N ASP A 64 -12.88 10.72 -8.64
CA ASP A 64 -11.47 10.98 -8.32
C ASP A 64 -11.28 11.73 -7.00
N ALA A 65 -12.15 12.72 -6.71
CA ALA A 65 -12.15 13.43 -5.44
C ALA A 65 -12.52 12.48 -4.29
N VAL A 66 -13.60 11.71 -4.45
CA VAL A 66 -14.03 10.72 -3.43
C VAL A 66 -12.94 9.68 -3.19
N TRP A 67 -12.30 9.19 -4.25
CA TRP A 67 -11.16 8.27 -4.15
C TRP A 67 -10.00 8.87 -3.35
N SER A 68 -9.64 10.12 -3.66
CA SER A 68 -8.53 10.82 -2.99
C SER A 68 -8.80 11.00 -1.50
N PHE A 69 -10.03 11.36 -1.12
CA PHE A 69 -10.41 11.45 0.30
C PHE A 69 -10.37 10.09 1.01
N ALA A 70 -10.83 9.02 0.36
CA ALA A 70 -10.77 7.67 0.92
C ALA A 70 -9.32 7.25 1.22
N VAL A 71 -8.41 7.49 0.27
CA VAL A 71 -6.97 7.22 0.44
C VAL A 71 -6.39 8.09 1.56
N ALA A 72 -6.68 9.40 1.57
CA ALA A 72 -6.16 10.33 2.58
C ALA A 72 -6.62 9.99 4.01
N ILE A 73 -7.88 9.60 4.18
CA ILE A 73 -8.40 9.18 5.48
C ILE A 73 -7.71 7.88 5.91
N GLY A 74 -7.56 6.92 4.99
CA GLY A 74 -6.85 5.67 5.26
C GLY A 74 -5.39 5.89 5.68
N THR A 75 -4.65 6.75 4.98
CA THR A 75 -3.27 7.07 5.33
C THR A 75 -3.18 7.81 6.66
N LEU A 76 -4.13 8.69 6.98
CA LEU A 76 -4.21 9.35 8.28
C LEU A 76 -4.39 8.33 9.42
N PHE A 77 -5.26 7.34 9.27
CA PHE A 77 -5.40 6.26 10.25
C PHE A 77 -4.09 5.50 10.45
N ILE A 78 -3.38 5.17 9.36
CA ILE A 78 -2.08 4.52 9.44
C ILE A 78 -1.07 5.42 10.17
N ALA A 79 -1.03 6.72 9.88
CA ALA A 79 -0.12 7.67 10.53
C ALA A 79 -0.34 7.74 12.05
N ILE A 80 -1.58 7.66 12.51
CA ILE A 80 -1.92 7.71 13.94
C ILE A 80 -1.65 6.38 14.64
N ILE A 81 -2.00 5.26 14.01
CA ILE A 81 -1.96 3.93 14.64
C ILE A 81 -0.55 3.30 14.59
N SER A 82 0.18 3.51 13.48
CA SER A 82 1.46 2.84 13.24
C SER A 82 2.54 3.10 14.29
N PRO A 83 2.69 4.29 14.91
CA PRO A 83 3.72 4.51 15.94
C PRO A 83 3.51 3.61 17.16
N SER A 84 2.26 3.46 17.61
CA SER A 84 1.93 2.64 18.78
C SER A 84 2.22 1.16 18.52
N LEU A 85 1.86 0.67 17.32
CA LEU A 85 2.17 -0.70 16.91
C LEU A 85 3.68 -0.92 16.73
N GLY A 86 4.39 0.08 16.19
CA GLY A 86 5.84 0.07 16.05
C GLY A 86 6.56 -0.09 17.39
N VAL A 87 6.15 0.69 18.40
CA VAL A 87 6.71 0.58 19.77
C VAL A 87 6.49 -0.82 20.36
N ILE A 88 5.36 -1.47 20.08
CA ILE A 88 5.10 -2.85 20.55
C ILE A 88 5.99 -3.86 19.80
N ALA A 89 6.16 -3.67 18.48
CA ALA A 89 7.01 -4.52 17.65
C ALA A 89 8.49 -4.42 18.09
N ASP A 90 8.99 -3.21 18.36
CA ASP A 90 10.38 -2.98 18.76
C ASP A 90 10.75 -3.61 20.11
N ARG A 91 9.76 -3.77 21.01
CA ARG A 91 9.98 -4.43 22.31
C ARG A 91 10.18 -5.93 22.18
N ARG A 92 9.72 -6.57 21.10
CA ARG A 92 9.96 -7.98 20.84
C ARG A 92 11.14 -8.12 19.88
N ARG A 93 12.36 -8.17 20.40
CA ARG A 93 13.49 -8.70 19.61
C ARG A 93 13.17 -10.16 19.29
N ILE A 94 12.76 -10.41 18.05
CA ILE A 94 12.74 -11.75 17.47
C ILE A 94 14.22 -12.18 17.44
N LYS A 95 14.55 -13.20 18.22
CA LYS A 95 15.89 -13.77 18.33
C LYS A 95 15.99 -14.99 17.44
#